data_AF-A0A6J1C902-F1
#
_entry.id   AF-A0A6J1C902-F1
#
_cell.length_a   1.000
_cell.length_b   1.000
_cell.length_c   1.000
_cell.angle_alpha   90.00
_cell.angle_beta   90.00
_cell.angle_gamma   90.00
#
_symmetry.space_group_name_H-M   'P 1'
#
loop_
_entity.id
_entity.type
_entity.pdbx_description
1 polymer ?
#
loop_
_entity_poly.entity_id
_entity_poly.type
_entity_poly.pdbx_seq_one_letter_code
_entity_poly.pdbx_strand_id
1 'polypeptide(L)'
;MAKFNVVQRQRRAHKAQVKRDVHGDPLTKKLKIKKQPTYVSSKRKRKLMKKKRREEKEASQMGLTNMEDVEMAVAEGLKNTNRTSTKFHMKKSVRLRQLRSKEGKKSIGKSSSSSVSAASGDAMVVE
;
A
#
# COMPACT_ATOMS: atom_id res chain seq x y z
N MET A 1 -2.86 35.16 -18.40
CA MET A 1 -2.82 33.74 -17.94
C MET A 1 -3.81 33.42 -16.82
N ALA A 2 -4.06 34.31 -15.85
CA ALA A 2 -4.93 34.03 -14.70
C ALA A 2 -6.40 33.73 -15.05
N LYS A 3 -7.02 34.49 -15.97
CA LYS A 3 -8.42 34.27 -16.41
C LYS A 3 -8.67 32.87 -16.96
N PHE A 4 -7.78 32.38 -17.83
CA PHE A 4 -7.91 31.03 -18.41
C PHE A 4 -7.86 29.94 -17.33
N ASN A 5 -6.96 30.06 -16.35
CA ASN A 5 -6.85 29.10 -15.25
C ASN A 5 -8.11 29.09 -14.36
N VAL A 6 -8.75 30.24 -14.16
CA VAL A 6 -10.03 30.35 -13.45
C VAL A 6 -11.14 29.62 -14.22
N VAL A 7 -11.27 29.89 -15.52
CA VAL A 7 -12.26 29.23 -16.38
C VAL A 7 -12.03 27.72 -16.43
N GLN A 8 -10.79 27.25 -16.56
CA GLN A 8 -10.47 25.82 -16.54
C GLN A 8 -10.78 25.17 -15.19
N ARG A 9 -10.57 25.89 -14.07
CA ARG A 9 -10.93 25.40 -12.74
C ARG A 9 -12.44 25.22 -12.60
N GLN A 10 -13.22 26.21 -13.06
CA GLN A 10 -14.69 26.12 -13.08
C GLN A 10 -15.17 24.97 -13.96
N ARG A 11 -14.60 24.82 -15.17
CA ARG A 11 -14.92 23.72 -16.07
C ARG A 11 -14.61 22.34 -15.45
N ARG A 12 -13.49 22.20 -14.75
CA ARG A 12 -13.14 20.97 -14.01
C ARG A 12 -14.11 20.68 -12.87
N ALA A 13 -14.51 21.71 -12.13
CA ALA A 13 -15.49 21.57 -11.04
C ALA A 13 -16.86 21.13 -11.58
N HIS A 14 -17.35 21.76 -12.65
CA HIS A 14 -18.60 21.38 -13.31
C HIS A 14 -18.57 19.92 -13.79
N LYS A 15 -17.50 19.51 -14.50
CA LYS A 15 -17.33 18.12 -14.93
C LYS A 15 -17.32 17.13 -13.75
N ALA A 16 -16.71 17.50 -12.63
CA ALA A 16 -16.72 16.66 -11.44
C ALA A 16 -18.12 16.54 -10.81
N GLN A 17 -18.91 17.62 -10.85
CA GLN A 17 -20.28 17.59 -10.37
C GLN A 17 -21.17 16.68 -11.23
N VAL A 18 -21.13 16.85 -12.55
CA VAL A 18 -21.86 15.97 -13.48
C VAL A 18 -21.51 14.50 -13.25
N LYS A 19 -20.23 14.17 -13.02
CA LYS A 19 -19.82 12.80 -12.70
C LYS A 19 -20.44 12.30 -11.40
N ARG A 20 -20.51 13.13 -10.35
CA ARG A 20 -21.14 12.79 -9.07
C ARG A 20 -22.65 12.60 -9.21
N ASP A 21 -23.30 13.40 -10.05
CA ASP A 21 -24.75 13.31 -10.25
C ASP A 21 -25.12 12.05 -11.05
N VAL A 22 -24.33 11.70 -12.06
CA VAL A 22 -24.60 10.54 -12.93
C VAL A 22 -24.11 9.20 -12.33
N HIS A 23 -22.96 9.19 -11.66
CA HIS A 23 -22.30 7.96 -11.19
C HIS A 23 -22.08 7.88 -9.68
N GLY A 24 -22.41 8.95 -8.95
CA GLY A 24 -22.29 8.97 -7.51
C GLY A 24 -23.34 8.11 -6.81
N ASP A 25 -23.11 7.89 -5.53
CA ASP A 25 -24.12 7.29 -4.66
C ASP A 25 -25.30 8.27 -4.49
N PRO A 26 -26.57 7.82 -4.60
CA PRO A 26 -27.74 8.69 -4.51
C PRO A 26 -27.84 9.43 -3.17
N LEU A 27 -27.37 8.83 -2.06
CA LEU A 27 -27.46 9.46 -0.74
C LEU A 27 -26.30 10.42 -0.50
N THR A 28 -25.06 10.01 -0.83
CA THR A 28 -23.86 10.79 -0.48
C THR A 28 -23.35 11.68 -1.61
N LYS A 29 -23.85 11.50 -2.84
CA LYS A 29 -23.38 12.13 -4.09
C LYS A 29 -21.87 11.99 -4.32
N LYS A 30 -21.21 11.05 -3.64
CA LYS A 30 -19.78 10.79 -3.80
C LYS A 30 -19.57 9.69 -4.83
N LEU A 31 -18.51 9.82 -5.62
CA LEU A 31 -18.05 8.75 -6.51
C LEU A 31 -17.47 7.60 -5.68
N LYS A 32 -17.87 6.36 -6.00
CA LYS A 32 -17.32 5.17 -5.35
C LYS A 32 -15.85 5.00 -5.74
N ILE A 33 -14.96 4.98 -4.74
CA ILE A 33 -13.54 4.67 -4.95
C ILE A 33 -13.42 3.15 -5.09
N LYS A 34 -13.12 2.68 -6.30
CA LYS A 34 -12.78 1.26 -6.52
C LYS A 34 -11.45 0.98 -5.85
N LYS A 35 -11.46 0.18 -4.78
CA LYS A 35 -10.23 -0.32 -4.16
C LYS A 35 -9.49 -1.14 -5.21
N GLN A 36 -8.22 -0.82 -5.45
CA GLN A 36 -7.39 -1.63 -6.33
C GLN A 36 -7.30 -3.04 -5.75
N PRO A 37 -7.43 -4.09 -6.58
CA PRO A 37 -7.25 -5.45 -6.10
C PRO A 37 -5.82 -5.58 -5.58
N THR A 38 -5.67 -5.75 -4.27
CA THR A 38 -4.36 -5.99 -3.67
C THR A 38 -3.91 -7.39 -4.08
N TYR A 39 -2.95 -7.48 -5.01
CA TYR A 39 -2.46 -8.76 -5.48
C TYR A 39 -1.63 -9.45 -4.38
N VAL A 40 -2.16 -10.56 -3.87
CA VAL A 40 -1.43 -11.44 -2.94
C VAL A 40 -0.92 -12.64 -3.73
N SER A 41 0.38 -12.87 -3.71
CA SER A 41 0.99 -14.03 -4.39
C SER A 41 0.38 -15.35 -3.90
N SER A 42 0.29 -16.34 -4.79
CA SER A 42 -0.26 -17.67 -4.48
C SER A 42 0.44 -18.32 -3.27
N LYS A 43 1.77 -18.16 -3.18
CA LYS A 43 2.57 -18.60 -2.04
C LYS A 43 2.14 -17.93 -0.74
N ARG A 44 1.90 -16.61 -0.75
CA ARG A 44 1.46 -15.87 0.46
C ARG A 44 0.03 -16.25 0.85
N LYS A 45 -0.89 -16.42 -0.11
CA LYS A 45 -2.23 -16.98 0.16
C LYS A 45 -2.13 -18.35 0.85
N ARG A 46 -1.32 -19.26 0.31
CA ARG A 46 -1.09 -20.60 0.92
C ARG A 46 -0.53 -20.51 2.34
N LYS A 47 0.41 -19.59 2.60
CA LYS A 47 0.99 -19.40 3.94
C LYS A 47 -0.02 -18.84 4.93
N LEU A 48 -0.86 -17.88 4.52
CA LEU A 48 -1.94 -17.35 5.36
C LEU A 48 -2.96 -18.43 5.70
N MET A 49 -3.40 -19.22 4.72
CA MET A 49 -4.34 -20.34 4.96
C MET A 49 -3.74 -21.42 5.88
N LYS A 50 -2.43 -21.71 5.74
CA LYS A 50 -1.75 -22.64 6.64
C LYS A 50 -1.61 -22.09 8.06
N LYS A 51 -1.35 -20.78 8.20
CA LYS A 51 -1.26 -20.11 9.50
C LYS A 51 -2.64 -20.14 10.19
N LYS A 52 -3.70 -19.74 9.48
CA LYS A 52 -5.07 -19.77 10.00
C LYS A 52 -5.49 -21.16 10.48
N ARG A 53 -5.22 -22.21 9.70
CA ARG A 53 -5.52 -23.59 10.11
C ARG A 53 -4.74 -24.06 11.35
N ARG A 54 -3.53 -23.54 11.58
CA ARG A 54 -2.79 -23.82 12.81
C ARG A 54 -3.42 -23.11 13.99
N GLU A 55 -3.75 -21.83 13.83
CA GLU A 55 -4.42 -21.03 14.86
C GLU A 55 -5.78 -21.62 15.24
N GLU A 56 -6.58 -22.04 14.26
CA GLU A 56 -7.87 -22.73 14.50
C GLU A 56 -7.67 -24.07 15.22
N LYS A 57 -6.64 -24.84 14.87
CA LYS A 57 -6.32 -26.11 15.53
C LYS A 57 -5.83 -25.88 16.96
N GLU A 58 -4.98 -24.89 17.18
CA GLU A 58 -4.49 -24.49 18.51
C GLU A 58 -5.65 -24.00 19.38
N ALA A 59 -6.53 -23.16 18.84
CA ALA A 59 -7.74 -22.71 19.53
C ALA A 59 -8.65 -23.89 19.89
N SER A 60 -8.89 -24.82 18.97
CA SER A 60 -9.70 -26.02 19.23
C SER A 60 -9.06 -26.94 20.28
N GLN A 61 -7.73 -27.08 20.27
CA GLN A 61 -7.00 -27.90 21.24
C GLN A 61 -7.01 -27.28 22.64
N MET A 62 -7.00 -25.96 22.73
CA MET A 62 -7.13 -25.22 23.99
C MET A 62 -8.59 -25.07 24.44
N GLY A 63 -9.56 -25.64 23.70
CA GLY A 63 -10.98 -25.49 23.98
C GLY A 63 -11.53 -24.08 23.77
N LEU A 64 -10.76 -23.16 23.19
CA LEU A 64 -11.06 -21.73 22.99
C LEU A 64 -12.03 -21.52 21.83
N THR A 65 -13.22 -22.09 21.93
CA THR A 65 -14.23 -22.02 20.86
C THR A 65 -15.36 -21.05 21.19
N ASN A 66 -15.71 -20.87 22.46
CA ASN A 66 -16.66 -19.86 22.94
C ASN A 66 -15.96 -18.68 23.65
N MET A 67 -16.61 -17.52 23.64
CA MET A 67 -16.19 -16.30 24.33
C MET A 67 -15.86 -16.54 25.82
N GLU A 68 -16.62 -17.41 26.49
CA GLU A 68 -16.44 -17.80 27.90
C GLU A 68 -15.11 -18.55 28.13
N ASP A 69 -14.68 -19.38 27.18
CA ASP A 69 -13.40 -20.11 27.26
C ASP A 69 -12.21 -19.14 27.16
N VAL A 70 -12.36 -18.08 26.37
CA VAL A 70 -11.36 -17.00 26.25
C VAL A 70 -11.24 -16.24 27.57
N GLU A 71 -12.37 -15.94 28.22
CA GLU A 71 -12.40 -15.26 29.52
C GLU A 71 -11.76 -16.13 30.63
N MET A 72 -12.04 -17.44 30.66
CA MET A 72 -11.38 -18.37 31.59
C MET A 72 -9.87 -18.50 31.32
N ALA A 73 -9.42 -18.61 30.07
CA ALA A 73 -7.99 -18.71 29.77
C ALA A 73 -7.20 -17.42 30.10
N VAL A 74 -7.87 -16.26 30.03
CA VAL A 74 -7.32 -14.98 30.49
C VAL A 74 -7.27 -14.93 32.02
N ALA A 75 -8.28 -15.46 32.70
CA ALA A 75 -8.32 -15.55 34.16
C ALA A 75 -7.30 -16.54 34.75
N GLU A 76 -7.05 -17.67 34.07
CA GLU A 76 -6.07 -18.69 34.50
C GLU A 76 -4.62 -18.32 34.20
N GLY A 77 -4.39 -17.27 33.40
CA GLY A 77 -3.06 -16.72 33.11
C GLY A 77 -2.14 -17.73 32.43
N LEU A 78 -2.17 -17.76 31.09
CA LEU A 78 -1.36 -18.61 30.20
C LEU A 78 0.07 -18.89 30.71
N LYS A 79 0.22 -19.97 31.47
CA LYS A 79 1.51 -20.54 31.84
C LYS A 79 1.90 -21.54 30.76
N ASN A 80 3.09 -21.34 30.20
CA ASN A 80 3.86 -22.31 29.40
C ASN A 80 3.57 -22.33 27.89
N THR A 81 4.13 -21.35 27.17
CA THR A 81 4.79 -21.68 25.90
C THR A 81 6.29 -21.59 26.10
N ASN A 82 6.92 -22.72 26.42
CA ASN A 82 8.38 -22.88 26.44
C ASN A 82 8.92 -22.75 25.01
N ARG A 83 8.95 -21.52 24.49
CA ARG A 83 9.59 -21.20 23.22
C ARG A 83 11.08 -21.04 23.51
N THR A 84 11.86 -22.07 23.19
CA THR A 84 13.31 -21.97 23.28
C THR A 84 13.78 -20.82 22.39
N SER A 85 14.39 -19.81 23.00
CA SER A 85 14.95 -18.68 22.26
C SER A 85 16.14 -19.19 21.45
N THR A 86 15.98 -19.26 20.13
CA THR A 86 17.09 -19.60 19.24
C THR A 86 18.13 -18.49 19.34
N LYS A 87 19.24 -18.77 20.03
CA LYS A 87 20.38 -17.86 20.19
C LYS A 87 20.99 -17.59 18.81
N PHE A 88 20.80 -16.39 18.29
CA PHE A 88 21.42 -15.96 17.03
C PHE A 88 22.82 -15.42 17.33
N HIS A 89 23.86 -16.02 16.77
CA HIS A 89 25.22 -15.50 16.88
C HIS A 89 25.40 -14.29 15.96
N MET A 90 25.32 -13.09 16.53
CA MET A 90 25.64 -11.84 15.82
C MET A 90 27.15 -11.77 15.60
N LYS A 91 27.60 -11.75 14.34
CA LYS A 91 29.01 -11.41 14.04
C LYS A 91 29.25 -9.97 14.46
N LYS A 92 30.19 -9.75 15.37
CA LYS A 92 30.53 -8.44 15.90
C LYS A 92 30.99 -7.52 14.76
N SER A 93 30.35 -6.37 14.65
CA SER A 93 30.70 -5.20 13.82
C SER A 93 30.42 -5.29 12.31
N VAL A 94 29.24 -4.82 11.89
CA VAL A 94 29.11 -4.16 10.58
C VAL A 94 29.66 -2.75 10.76
N ARG A 95 30.85 -2.49 10.20
CA ARG A 95 31.42 -1.13 10.16
C ARG A 95 30.56 -0.27 9.24
N LEU A 96 29.65 0.50 9.82
CA LEU A 96 28.90 1.53 9.11
C LEU A 96 29.90 2.61 8.67
N ARG A 97 30.22 2.63 7.37
CA ARG A 97 30.90 3.78 6.77
C ARG A 97 29.90 4.93 6.77
N GLN A 98 30.13 5.94 7.62
CA GLN A 98 29.41 7.21 7.58
C GLN A 98 29.48 7.78 6.16
N LEU A 99 28.34 7.83 5.48
CA LEU A 99 28.21 8.60 4.26
C LEU A 99 28.30 10.07 4.67
N ARG A 100 29.40 10.72 4.29
CA ARG A 100 29.57 12.16 4.40
C ARG A 100 28.49 12.83 3.56
N SER A 101 27.50 13.44 4.21
CA SER A 101 26.56 14.35 3.56
C SER A 101 27.34 15.55 3.05
N LYS A 102 27.42 15.72 1.72
CA LYS A 102 27.93 16.96 1.13
C LYS A 102 26.92 18.06 1.44
N GLU A 103 27.29 18.95 2.33
CA GLU A 103 26.60 20.19 2.62
C GLU A 103 26.48 21.03 1.34
N GLY A 104 25.35 21.71 1.22
CA GLY A 104 24.91 22.38 0.01
C GLY A 104 25.85 23.48 -0.46
N LYS A 105 26.02 23.55 -1.78
CA LYS A 105 26.40 24.78 -2.47
C LYS A 105 25.34 25.11 -3.50
N LYS A 106 24.76 26.30 -3.32
CA LYS A 106 23.89 27.02 -4.25
C LYS A 106 24.59 27.20 -5.60
N SER A 107 23.85 27.03 -6.70
CA SER A 107 23.90 27.99 -7.80
C SER A 107 22.58 27.99 -8.59
N ILE A 108 21.97 29.16 -8.56
CA ILE A 108 20.95 29.63 -9.49
C ILE A 108 21.67 29.90 -10.82
N GLY A 109 21.12 29.43 -11.94
CA GLY A 109 21.56 29.86 -13.27
C GLY A 109 21.17 28.95 -14.43
N LYS A 110 20.14 29.38 -15.19
CA LYS A 110 19.91 29.27 -16.65
C LYS A 110 21.03 28.54 -17.45
N SER A 111 20.79 27.68 -18.45
CA SER A 111 19.83 27.80 -19.57
C SER A 111 19.87 26.57 -20.51
N SER A 112 18.75 26.37 -21.22
CA SER A 112 18.57 25.96 -22.64
C SER A 112 19.42 24.84 -23.27
N SER A 113 18.74 23.77 -23.71
CA SER A 113 18.68 23.25 -25.10
C SER A 113 18.10 21.82 -25.07
N SER A 114 16.82 21.62 -25.36
CA SER A 114 16.31 21.17 -26.67
C SER A 114 17.06 19.97 -27.27
N SER A 115 16.54 18.77 -27.04
CA SER A 115 16.68 17.65 -27.98
C SER A 115 15.33 16.96 -28.13
N VAL A 116 14.58 17.43 -29.14
CA VAL A 116 13.51 16.67 -29.78
C VAL A 116 14.19 15.89 -30.90
N SER A 117 14.15 14.56 -30.84
CA SER A 117 14.29 13.72 -32.02
C SER A 117 13.17 12.69 -31.98
N ALA A 118 12.25 12.89 -32.92
CA ALA A 118 11.04 12.13 -33.14
C ALA A 118 11.37 10.68 -33.55
N ALA A 119 10.67 9.73 -32.95
CA ALA A 119 10.60 8.36 -33.43
C ALA A 119 9.12 7.97 -33.52
N SER A 120 8.63 7.82 -34.75
CA SER A 120 7.73 6.75 -35.20
C SER A 120 7.01 7.22 -36.47
N GLY A 121 7.55 6.85 -37.63
CA GLY A 121 6.85 6.91 -38.92
C GLY A 121 5.80 5.80 -38.99
N ASP A 122 4.72 6.13 -39.68
CA ASP A 122 3.45 5.44 -39.86
C ASP A 122 3.48 4.32 -40.93
N ALA A 123 2.39 3.54 -41.01
CA ALA A 123 1.89 2.68 -42.09
C ALA A 123 1.83 1.16 -41.82
N MET A 124 0.62 0.65 -41.54
CA MET A 124 -0.12 -0.32 -42.37
C MET A 124 -1.49 -0.58 -41.69
N VAL A 125 -2.54 0.11 -42.17
CA VAL A 125 -3.95 -0.24 -41.92
C VAL A 125 -4.40 -1.15 -43.06
N VAL A 126 -5.05 -2.26 -42.71
CA VAL A 126 -5.75 -3.18 -43.60
C VAL A 126 -7.24 -2.86 -43.46
N GLU A 127 -7.88 -2.45 -44.56
CA GLU A 127 -9.28 -2.76 -44.91
C GLU A 127 -9.50 -2.56 -46.40
#